data_AF-A0AAD2PTP2-F1
#
_entry.id   AF-A0AAD2PTP2-F1
#
_cell.length_a   1.000
_cell.length_b   1.000
_cell.length_c   1.000
_cell.angle_alpha   90.00
_cell.angle_beta   90.00
_cell.angle_gamma   90.00
#
_symmetry.space_group_name_H-M   'P 1'
#
loop_
_entity.id
_entity.type
_entity.pdbx_description
1 polymer ?
#
loop_
_entity_poly.entity_id
_entity_poly.type
_entity_poly.pdbx_seq_one_letter_code
_entity_poly.pdbx_strand_id
1 'polypeptide(L)'
;MIVETHIDPTGSLVLAVDRTDGRLISIGFEGFEWHTHPDLLMGEYGPTAEMALEAFKHALMSDELVIAIIRRGSRMVDVSLPDEPLSEHESLSEGETLERRHWSGRLWSQHAM
;
A
#
# COMPACT_ATOMS: atom_id res chain seq x y z
N MET A 1 14.78 -9.77 -6.37
CA MET A 1 14.08 -10.39 -7.51
C MET A 1 12.60 -10.43 -7.17
N ILE A 2 11.73 -9.96 -8.05
CA ILE A 2 10.28 -10.08 -7.86
C ILE A 2 9.89 -11.56 -7.92
N VAL A 3 9.24 -12.04 -6.86
CA VAL A 3 8.80 -13.44 -6.73
C VAL A 3 7.28 -13.58 -6.78
N GLU A 4 6.54 -12.50 -6.56
CA GLU A 4 5.09 -12.49 -6.51
C GLU A 4 4.57 -11.09 -6.88
N THR A 5 3.47 -11.03 -7.63
CA THR A 5 2.82 -9.78 -8.03
C THR A 5 1.31 -9.93 -7.97
N HIS A 6 0.62 -8.89 -7.52
CA HIS A 6 -0.84 -8.78 -7.51
C HIS A 6 -1.26 -7.48 -8.17
N ILE A 7 -2.25 -7.55 -9.06
CA ILE A 7 -2.80 -6.37 -9.74
C ILE A 7 -4.15 -6.08 -9.12
N ASP A 8 -4.40 -4.82 -8.79
CA ASP A 8 -5.68 -4.42 -8.24
C ASP A 8 -6.80 -4.53 -9.29
N PRO A 9 -8.09 -4.66 -8.91
CA PRO A 9 -9.18 -4.83 -9.88
C PRO A 9 -9.34 -3.67 -10.86
N THR A 10 -8.82 -2.48 -10.55
CA THR A 10 -8.83 -1.33 -11.47
C THR A 10 -7.70 -1.39 -12.51
N GLY A 11 -6.71 -2.26 -12.31
CA GLY A 11 -5.52 -2.38 -13.15
C GLY A 11 -4.54 -1.21 -13.02
N SER A 12 -4.69 -0.38 -11.98
CA SER A 12 -3.87 0.82 -11.78
C SER A 12 -2.72 0.62 -10.80
N LEU A 13 -2.82 -0.33 -9.87
CA LEU A 13 -1.78 -0.64 -8.90
C LEU A 13 -1.29 -2.08 -9.07
N VAL A 14 0.03 -2.24 -8.96
CA VAL A 14 0.69 -3.54 -8.89
C VAL A 14 1.42 -3.62 -7.57
N LEU A 15 1.03 -4.55 -6.71
CA LEU A 15 1.74 -4.89 -5.48
C LEU A 15 2.76 -5.98 -5.82
N ALA A 16 4.02 -5.77 -5.47
CA ALA A 16 5.10 -6.70 -5.76
C ALA A 16 5.84 -7.10 -4.49
N VAL A 17 6.15 -8.39 -4.37
CA VAL A 17 7.05 -8.92 -3.34
C VAL A 17 8.41 -9.15 -3.98
N ASP A 18 9.42 -8.43 -3.50
CA ASP A 18 10.81 -8.67 -3.87
C ASP A 18 11.48 -9.55 -2.83
N ARG A 19 12.15 -10.61 -3.29
CA ARG A 19 13.16 -11.33 -2.52
C ARG A 19 14.51 -11.14 -3.18
N THR A 20 15.35 -10.30 -2.59
CA THR A 20 16.74 -10.14 -3.02
C THR A 20 17.64 -11.02 -2.17
N ASP A 21 18.44 -11.85 -2.83
CA ASP A 21 19.41 -12.79 -2.25
C ASP A 21 18.86 -13.77 -1.20
N GLY A 22 17.55 -14.05 -1.27
CA GLY A 22 16.87 -15.03 -0.41
C GLY A 22 16.77 -14.64 1.07
N ARG A 23 17.19 -13.42 1.44
CA ARG A 23 17.21 -12.94 2.83
C ARG A 23 16.42 -11.67 3.05
N LEU A 24 16.45 -10.74 2.10
CA LEU A 24 15.69 -9.50 2.23
C LEU A 24 14.39 -9.64 1.46
N ILE A 25 13.28 -9.60 2.20
CA ILE A 25 11.93 -9.57 1.64
C ILE A 25 11.43 -8.13 1.78
N SER A 26 10.95 -7.54 0.69
CA SER A 26 10.18 -6.30 0.73
C SER A 26 8.88 -6.48 -0.03
N ILE A 27 7.88 -5.69 0.35
CA ILE A 27 6.60 -5.59 -0.34
C ILE A 27 6.31 -4.11 -0.60
N GLY A 28 5.95 -3.77 -1.83
CA GLY A 28 5.69 -2.39 -2.25
C GLY A 28 4.89 -2.30 -3.53
N PHE A 29 4.58 -1.08 -3.96
CA PHE A 29 3.88 -0.85 -5.23
C PHE A 29 4.88 -0.62 -6.37
N GLU A 30 4.72 -1.35 -7.48
CA GLU A 30 5.59 -1.21 -8.64
C GLU A 30 5.53 0.22 -9.19
N GLY A 31 6.69 0.84 -9.36
CA GLY A 31 6.82 2.21 -9.86
C GLY A 31 6.68 3.31 -8.80
N PHE A 32 6.56 2.96 -7.51
CA PHE A 32 6.49 3.90 -6.40
C PHE A 32 7.56 3.60 -5.35
N GLU A 33 7.92 4.60 -4.54
CA GLU A 33 8.99 4.46 -3.53
C GLU A 33 8.53 3.69 -2.30
N TRP A 34 7.22 3.72 -2.00
CA TRP A 34 6.66 3.07 -0.83
C TRP A 34 6.87 1.55 -0.88
N HIS A 35 7.49 1.05 0.17
CA HIS A 35 7.62 -0.37 0.46
C HIS A 35 7.79 -0.57 1.97
N THR A 36 7.52 -1.78 2.43
CA THR A 36 7.80 -2.21 3.80
C THR A 36 8.47 -3.58 3.81
N HIS A 37 8.96 -3.98 4.98
CA HIS A 37 9.58 -5.26 5.21
C HIS A 37 8.71 -6.10 6.17
N PRO A 38 8.53 -7.41 5.92
CA PRO A 38 7.63 -8.22 6.73
C PRO A 38 8.00 -8.35 8.21
N ASP A 39 9.27 -8.18 8.55
CA ASP A 39 9.74 -8.15 9.94
C ASP A 39 9.20 -6.94 10.73
N LEU A 40 8.95 -5.82 10.06
CA LEU A 40 8.31 -4.64 10.65
C LEU A 40 6.81 -4.85 10.89
N LEU A 41 6.18 -5.75 10.13
CA LEU A 41 4.74 -6.05 10.20
C LEU A 41 4.40 -7.10 11.27
N MET A 42 5.39 -7.79 11.83
CA MET A 42 5.16 -8.89 12.78
C MET A 42 4.35 -8.49 14.02
N GLY A 43 4.50 -7.26 14.51
CA GLY A 43 3.77 -6.77 15.68
C GLY A 43 2.25 -6.77 15.51
N GLU A 44 1.77 -6.61 14.28
CA GLU A 44 0.35 -6.47 13.95
C GLU A 44 -0.20 -7.67 13.18
N TYR A 45 0.60 -8.21 12.25
CA TYR A 45 0.12 -9.18 11.26
C TYR A 45 0.57 -10.63 11.53
N GLY A 46 1.47 -10.88 12.48
CA GLY A 46 1.75 -12.25 12.92
C GLY A 46 3.15 -12.51 13.49
N PRO A 47 3.36 -13.68 14.12
CA PRO A 47 4.56 -13.95 14.91
C PRO A 47 5.83 -14.24 14.07
N THR A 48 5.72 -14.37 12.75
CA THR A 48 6.86 -14.52 11.84
C THR A 48 6.72 -13.61 10.64
N ALA A 49 7.84 -13.29 9.98
CA ALA A 49 7.87 -12.47 8.77
C ALA A 49 6.96 -13.05 7.66
N GLU A 50 6.96 -14.37 7.46
CA GLU A 50 6.10 -15.02 6.46
C GLU A 50 4.62 -14.89 6.82
N MET A 51 4.24 -15.13 8.08
CA MET A 51 2.85 -14.98 8.52
C MET A 51 2.39 -13.53 8.40
N ALA A 52 3.25 -12.59 8.80
CA ALA A 52 2.96 -11.17 8.71
C ALA A 52 2.79 -10.71 7.25
N LEU A 53 3.63 -11.20 6.33
CA LEU A 53 3.49 -10.91 4.91
C LEU A 53 2.16 -11.41 4.34
N GLU A 54 1.79 -12.65 4.63
CA GLU A 54 0.53 -13.22 4.13
C GLU A 54 -0.70 -12.52 4.71
N ALA A 55 -0.69 -12.25 6.02
CA ALA A 55 -1.79 -11.54 6.67
C ALA A 55 -1.89 -10.08 6.19
N PHE A 56 -0.77 -9.40 5.95
CA PHE A 56 -0.75 -8.06 5.39
C PHE A 56 -1.31 -8.01 3.96
N LYS A 57 -0.86 -8.94 3.09
CA LYS A 57 -1.43 -9.09 1.74
C LYS A 57 -2.93 -9.33 1.80
N HIS A 58 -3.37 -10.20 2.72
CA HIS A 58 -4.79 -10.49 2.91
C HIS A 58 -5.57 -9.24 3.34
N ALA A 59 -5.11 -8.51 4.36
CA ALA A 59 -5.76 -7.29 4.83
C ALA A 59 -5.87 -6.24 3.71
N LEU A 60 -4.80 -6.05 2.93
CA LEU A 60 -4.82 -5.16 1.78
C LEU A 60 -5.87 -5.59 0.75
N MET A 61 -5.83 -6.85 0.31
CA MET A 61 -6.70 -7.36 -0.76
C MET A 61 -8.18 -7.51 -0.35
N SER A 62 -8.43 -7.63 0.96
CA SER A 62 -9.77 -7.71 1.55
C SER A 62 -10.39 -6.34 1.87
N ASP A 63 -9.81 -5.24 1.37
CA ASP A 63 -10.22 -3.86 1.64
C ASP A 63 -10.10 -3.43 3.13
N GLU A 64 -9.33 -4.13 3.96
CA GLU A 64 -9.14 -3.75 5.37
C GLU A 64 -8.17 -2.58 5.53
N LEU A 65 -7.25 -2.41 4.57
CA LEU A 65 -6.31 -1.28 4.53
C LEU A 65 -6.78 -0.18 3.58
N VAL A 66 -6.38 1.05 3.89
CA VAL A 66 -6.63 2.23 3.06
C VAL A 66 -5.35 2.60 2.33
N ILE A 67 -5.43 2.69 1.00
CA ILE A 67 -4.35 3.15 0.14
C ILE A 67 -4.54 4.65 -0.08
N ALA A 68 -3.47 5.40 0.15
CA ALA A 68 -3.37 6.80 -0.22
C ALA A 68 -2.67 6.92 -1.58
N ILE A 69 -3.23 7.73 -2.47
CA ILE A 69 -2.71 7.99 -3.81
C ILE A 69 -2.65 9.49 -4.01
N ILE A 70 -1.45 10.02 -4.22
CA ILE A 70 -1.28 11.41 -4.63
C ILE A 70 -1.28 11.47 -6.15
N ARG A 71 -2.13 12.33 -6.69
CA ARG A 71 -2.24 12.58 -8.13
C ARG A 71 -1.92 14.01 -8.48
N ARG A 72 -1.21 14.21 -9.58
CA ARG A 72 -1.08 15.49 -10.26
C ARG A 72 -1.77 15.40 -11.61
N GLY A 73 -2.99 15.93 -11.70
CA GLY A 73 -3.89 15.68 -12.84
C GLY A 73 -4.27 14.20 -12.95
N SER A 74 -4.04 13.57 -14.11
CA SER A 74 -4.34 12.14 -14.33
C SER A 74 -3.22 11.19 -13.89
N ARG A 75 -2.05 11.70 -13.51
CA ARG A 75 -0.87 10.89 -13.17
C ARG A 75 -0.80 10.63 -11.66
N MET A 76 -0.61 9.37 -11.28
CA MET A 76 -0.18 9.01 -9.92
C MET A 76 1.28 9.40 -9.75
N VAL A 77 1.57 10.17 -8.71
CA VAL A 77 2.93 10.59 -8.36
C VAL A 77 3.44 9.92 -7.10
N ASP A 78 2.53 9.49 -6.21
CA ASP A 78 2.88 8.73 -5.02
C ASP A 78 1.73 7.79 -4.61
N VAL A 79 2.09 6.70 -3.94
CA VAL A 79 1.17 5.69 -3.39
C VAL A 79 1.75 5.20 -2.06
N SER A 80 0.94 5.22 -1.01
CA SER A 80 1.37 4.77 0.32
C SER A 80 0.24 4.07 1.09
N LEU A 81 0.61 3.24 2.06
CA LEU A 81 -0.29 2.69 3.08
C LEU A 81 0.03 3.40 4.40
N PRO A 82 -0.79 4.35 4.84
CA PRO A 82 -0.50 5.14 6.03
C PRO A 82 -0.92 4.38 7.30
N ASP A 83 -0.01 4.32 8.28
CA ASP A 83 -0.23 3.64 9.58
C ASP A 83 -1.31 4.31 10.44
N GLU A 84 -1.58 5.59 10.19
CA GLU A 84 -2.66 6.38 10.78
C GLU A 84 -3.44 7.04 9.64
N PRO A 85 -4.71 7.46 9.81
CA PRO A 85 -5.35 8.31 8.81
C PRO A 85 -4.40 9.47 8.52
N LEU A 86 -3.88 9.53 7.28
CA LEU A 86 -2.93 10.57 6.86
C LEU A 86 -3.43 11.89 7.43
N SER A 87 -2.73 12.34 8.47
CA SER A 87 -3.01 13.64 9.04
C SER A 87 -2.91 14.62 7.88
N GLU A 88 -3.69 15.69 7.89
CA GLU A 88 -3.71 16.74 6.85
C GLU A 88 -2.33 17.43 6.59
N HIS A 89 -1.24 16.84 7.11
CA HIS A 89 0.13 17.29 7.15
C HIS A 89 0.99 16.78 5.98
N GLU A 90 0.52 15.87 5.12
CA GLU A 90 1.11 15.74 3.79
C GLU A 90 0.78 17.01 3.02
N SER A 91 1.76 17.92 2.96
CA SER A 91 1.64 19.18 2.25
C SER A 91 1.59 18.88 0.76
N LEU A 92 0.40 18.64 0.23
CA LEU A 92 0.15 18.52 -1.20
C LEU A 92 0.71 19.76 -1.90
N SER A 93 1.50 19.55 -2.94
CA SER A 93 1.96 20.64 -3.79
C SER A 93 0.79 21.21 -4.60
N GLU A 94 0.97 22.41 -5.16
CA GLU A 94 -0.05 23.01 -6.02
C GLU A 94 -0.40 22.08 -7.20
N GLY A 95 -1.69 21.79 -7.36
CA GLY A 95 -2.21 20.88 -8.38
C GLY A 95 -2.16 19.39 -8.03
N GLU A 96 -1.71 19.04 -6.82
CA GLU A 96 -1.82 17.68 -6.29
C GLU A 96 -3.15 17.46 -5.57
N THR A 97 -3.65 16.24 -5.68
CA THR A 97 -4.88 15.78 -5.04
C THR A 97 -4.61 14.46 -4.34
N LEU A 98 -5.21 14.29 -3.16
CA LEU A 98 -5.13 13.06 -2.41
C LEU A 98 -6.41 12.24 -2.63
N GLU A 99 -6.24 11.04 -3.16
CA GLU A 99 -7.27 10.02 -3.25
C GLU A 99 -7.01 8.96 -2.18
N ARG A 100 -8.05 8.60 -1.42
CA ARG A 100 -8.00 7.46 -0.51
C ARG A 100 -8.95 6.40 -1.01
N ARG A 101 -8.47 5.18 -1.17
CA ARG A 101 -9.28 4.04 -1.65
C ARG A 101 -8.80 2.73 -1.06
N HIS A 102 -9.66 1.72 -1.16
CA HIS A 102 -9.29 0.35 -0.86
C HIS A 102 -8.72 -0.33 -2.11
N TRP A 103 -8.18 -1.54 -1.91
CA TRP A 103 -7.60 -2.35 -2.98
C TRP A 103 -8.60 -2.59 -4.12
N SER A 104 -9.87 -2.85 -3.81
CA SER A 104 -10.95 -3.05 -4.80
C SER A 104 -11.22 -1.85 -5.71
N GLY A 105 -10.66 -0.67 -5.40
CA GLY A 105 -10.97 0.59 -6.08
C GLY A 105 -12.09 1.38 -5.41
N ARG A 106 -12.70 0.85 -4.34
CA ARG A 106 -13.72 1.56 -3.57
C ARG A 106 -13.11 2.78 -2.90
N LEU A 107 -13.66 3.97 -3.18
CA LEU A 107 -13.24 5.19 -2.48
C LEU A 107 -13.46 5.04 -0.99
N TRP A 108 -12.47 5.45 -0.21
CA TRP A 108 -12.59 5.55 1.22
C TRP A 108 -13.46 6.75 1.55
N SER A 109 -14.69 6.48 1.99
CA SER A 109 -15.56 7.53 2.50
C SER A 109 -15.41 7.60 4.02
N GLN A 110 -14.92 8.73 4.51
CA GLN A 110 -14.93 9.06 5.93
C GLN A 110 -16.38 9.35 6.33
N HIS A 111 -17.21 8.31 6.53
CA HIS A 111 -18.53 8.50 7.11
C HIS A 111 -18.35 8.85 8.58
N ALA A 112 -18.75 10.09 8.88
CA ALA A 112 -18.81 10.74 10.18
C ALA A 112 -19.23 9.83 11.34
N MET A 113 -18.49 9.91 12.43
CA MET A 113 -19.08 9.86 13.77
C MET A 113 -19.09 11.28 14.33
#